data_AF-Q39837-F1
#
_entry.id   AF-Q39837-F1
#
_cell.length_a   1.000
_cell.length_b   1.000
_cell.length_c   1.000
_cell.angle_alpha   90.00
_cell.angle_beta   90.00
_cell.angle_gamma   90.00
#
_symmetry.space_group_name_H-M   'P 1'
#
loop_
_entity.id
_entity.type
_entity.pdbx_description
1 polymer ?
#
loop_
_entity_poly.entity_id
_entity_poly.type
_entity_poly.pdbx_seq_one_letter_code
_entity_poly.pdbx_strand_id
1 'polypeptide(L)'
;MAVFLLATSTIMFPTKIEAADCNGACSPFEVPPCRSRDCRCVPIGLFVGFCIHPTGLSSVAKMIDEHPNLCQSDDECMKKGSGNFCARYPNNYIDYGWCFDSDSEALKGFLAMPRATTK
;
A
#
# COMPACT_ATOMS: atom_id res chain seq x y z
N MET A 1 -38.17 27.45 -49.66
CA MET A 1 -37.84 27.34 -48.22
C MET A 1 -37.32 25.94 -47.97
N ALA A 2 -36.00 25.75 -47.99
CA ALA A 2 -35.37 24.46 -47.71
C ALA A 2 -34.92 24.48 -46.23
N VAL A 3 -35.73 23.84 -45.38
CA VAL A 3 -35.39 23.52 -43.99
C VAL A 3 -34.95 22.06 -44.03
N PHE A 4 -33.78 21.67 -43.49
CA PHE A 4 -33.59 20.38 -42.78
C PHE A 4 -32.18 20.29 -42.15
N LEU A 5 -32.16 20.53 -40.84
CA LEU A 5 -31.48 19.79 -39.76
C LEU A 5 -29.99 19.41 -39.94
N LEU A 6 -29.10 20.27 -39.40
CA LEU A 6 -27.71 19.92 -39.07
C LEU A 6 -27.70 19.11 -37.76
N ALA A 7 -27.59 17.78 -37.87
CA ALA A 7 -27.35 16.91 -36.72
C ALA A 7 -25.87 17.00 -36.29
N THR A 8 -25.59 17.78 -35.25
CA THR A 8 -24.29 17.78 -34.56
C THR A 8 -24.17 16.52 -33.71
N SER A 9 -23.40 15.53 -34.20
CA SER A 9 -22.96 14.39 -33.41
C SER A 9 -21.83 14.82 -32.47
N THR A 10 -22.13 15.00 -31.19
CA THR A 10 -21.12 15.15 -30.14
C THR A 10 -20.44 13.80 -29.91
N ILE A 11 -19.32 13.56 -30.59
CA ILE A 11 -18.44 12.42 -30.34
C ILE A 11 -17.79 12.66 -28.97
N MET A 12 -18.35 12.04 -27.94
CA MET A 12 -17.73 11.98 -26.62
C MET A 12 -16.56 11.00 -26.73
N PHE A 13 -15.36 11.50 -26.99
CA PHE A 13 -14.15 10.68 -26.91
C PHE A 13 -13.98 10.27 -25.44
N PRO A 14 -13.94 8.96 -25.13
CA PRO A 14 -13.66 8.53 -23.77
C PRO A 14 -12.22 8.98 -23.47
N THR A 15 -12.06 9.90 -22.53
CA THR A 15 -10.75 10.23 -21.99
C THR A 15 -10.19 8.94 -21.40
N LYS A 16 -9.13 8.41 -21.99
CA LYS A 16 -8.39 7.29 -21.43
C LYS A 16 -7.89 7.73 -20.06
N ILE A 17 -8.57 7.29 -19.00
CA ILE A 17 -8.02 7.34 -17.67
C ILE A 17 -6.87 6.35 -17.72
N GLU A 18 -5.64 6.84 -17.78
CA GLU A 18 -4.45 5.98 -17.66
C GLU A 18 -4.62 5.18 -16.36
N ALA A 19 -4.73 3.86 -16.49
CA ALA A 19 -4.75 2.99 -15.33
C ALA A 19 -3.48 3.27 -14.52
N ALA A 20 -3.63 3.53 -13.21
CA ALA A 20 -2.49 3.79 -12.36
C ALA A 20 -1.48 2.65 -12.49
N ASP A 21 -0.24 2.96 -12.86
CA ASP A 21 0.83 1.96 -12.96
C ASP A 21 1.29 1.59 -11.55
N CYS A 22 0.74 0.50 -11.01
CA CYS A 22 1.06 0.02 -9.67
C CYS A 22 2.32 -0.84 -9.66
N ASN A 23 3.44 -0.29 -10.14
CA ASN A 23 4.74 -0.96 -10.19
C ASN A 23 5.84 -0.08 -9.57
N GLY A 24 6.96 -0.71 -9.19
CA GLY A 24 8.12 -0.02 -8.63
C GLY A 24 8.19 -0.05 -7.10
N ALA A 25 9.18 0.65 -6.56
CA ALA A 25 9.41 0.71 -5.12
C ALA A 25 8.46 1.74 -4.45
N CYS A 26 8.09 1.46 -3.20
CA CYS A 26 7.31 2.37 -2.36
C CYS A 26 7.86 2.40 -0.94
N SER A 27 7.58 3.48 -0.22
CA SER A 27 7.74 3.49 1.23
C SER A 27 6.41 3.10 1.89
N PRO A 28 6.42 2.16 2.87
CA PRO A 28 5.23 1.88 3.67
C PRO A 28 4.66 3.10 4.39
N PHE A 29 5.48 4.16 4.58
CA PHE A 29 5.08 5.41 5.23
C PHE A 29 4.46 6.45 4.28
N GLU A 30 4.50 6.21 2.97
CA GLU A 30 3.99 7.14 1.94
C GLU A 30 2.45 7.09 1.83
N VAL A 31 1.81 8.26 1.79
CA VAL A 31 0.35 8.41 1.62
C VAL A 31 0.04 9.45 0.52
N PRO A 32 -0.71 9.09 -0.55
CA PRO A 32 -1.18 7.73 -0.85
C PRO A 32 0.00 6.81 -1.23
N PRO A 33 -0.08 5.50 -0.93
CA PRO A 33 0.99 4.57 -1.35
C PRO A 33 1.14 4.61 -2.87
N CYS A 34 2.35 4.44 -3.39
CA CYS A 34 2.57 4.27 -4.83
C CYS A 34 2.03 5.44 -5.69
N ARG A 35 1.91 6.64 -5.10
CA ARG A 35 1.30 7.83 -5.72
C ARG A 35 -0.15 7.63 -6.19
N SER A 36 -0.83 6.56 -5.78
CA SER A 36 -2.21 6.27 -6.18
C SER A 36 -2.96 5.49 -5.12
N ARG A 37 -4.22 5.90 -4.86
CA ARG A 37 -5.12 5.15 -3.97
C ARG A 37 -5.61 3.83 -4.56
N ASP A 38 -5.42 3.65 -5.86
CA ASP A 38 -5.76 2.41 -6.57
C ASP A 38 -4.65 1.35 -6.49
N CYS A 39 -3.52 1.68 -5.85
CA CYS A 39 -2.39 0.80 -5.66
C CYS A 39 -2.20 0.45 -4.17
N ARG A 40 -1.49 -0.64 -3.92
CA ARG A 40 -1.06 -1.05 -2.58
C ARG A 40 0.45 -1.13 -2.51
N CYS A 41 1.02 -0.73 -1.38
CA CYS A 41 2.43 -0.90 -1.09
C CYS A 41 2.61 -2.14 -0.22
N VAL A 42 3.36 -3.13 -0.71
CA VAL A 42 3.71 -4.35 0.02
C VAL A 42 5.13 -4.23 0.55
N PRO A 43 5.34 -4.00 1.86
CA PRO A 43 6.65 -3.97 2.49
C PRO A 43 7.36 -5.30 2.30
N ILE A 44 8.62 -5.22 1.91
CA ILE A 44 9.59 -6.33 1.90
C ILE A 44 10.73 -6.05 2.87
N GLY A 45 10.77 -4.84 3.42
CA GLY A 45 11.65 -4.39 4.47
C GLY A 45 10.94 -3.29 5.27
N LEU A 46 11.57 -2.87 6.38
CA LEU A 46 10.98 -1.91 7.31
C LEU A 46 10.58 -0.57 6.66
N PHE A 47 11.36 -0.11 5.67
CA PHE A 47 11.16 1.18 5.01
C PHE A 47 10.89 1.09 3.51
N VAL A 48 10.85 -0.13 2.96
CA VAL A 48 10.78 -0.37 1.53
C VAL A 48 9.79 -1.47 1.22
N GLY A 49 8.99 -1.22 0.21
CA GLY A 49 8.04 -2.15 -0.36
C GLY A 49 8.03 -2.07 -1.88
N PHE A 50 7.12 -2.83 -2.47
CA PHE A 50 6.82 -2.75 -3.89
C PHE A 50 5.34 -2.46 -4.10
N CYS A 51 5.07 -1.69 -5.15
CA CYS A 51 3.73 -1.37 -5.58
C CYS A 51 3.11 -2.56 -6.30
N ILE A 52 1.83 -2.81 -6.01
CA ILE A 52 1.00 -3.78 -6.72
C ILE A 52 -0.41 -3.26 -6.91
N HIS A 53 -1.09 -3.80 -7.91
CA HIS A 53 -2.54 -3.67 -7.99
C HIS A 53 -3.21 -4.47 -6.85
N PRO A 54 -4.35 -4.01 -6.31
CA PRO A 54 -5.13 -4.74 -5.32
C PRO A 54 -5.51 -6.16 -5.78
N THR A 55 -5.72 -6.37 -7.09
CA THR A 55 -5.97 -7.70 -7.66
C THR A 55 -4.79 -8.66 -7.55
N GLY A 56 -3.57 -8.14 -7.38
CA GLY A 56 -2.35 -8.91 -7.15
C GLY A 56 -2.11 -9.29 -5.69
N LEU A 57 -2.91 -8.82 -4.73
CA LEU A 57 -2.69 -9.13 -3.31
C LEU A 57 -2.72 -10.64 -3.03
N SER A 58 -3.58 -11.38 -3.74
CA SER A 58 -3.66 -12.83 -3.61
C SER A 58 -2.39 -13.54 -4.05
N SER A 59 -1.63 -13.01 -5.01
CA SER A 59 -0.39 -13.65 -5.48
C SER A 59 0.78 -13.42 -4.53
N VAL A 60 0.72 -12.39 -3.68
CA VAL A 60 1.75 -12.06 -2.68
C VAL A 60 1.34 -12.41 -1.25
N ALA A 61 0.09 -12.83 -1.01
CA ALA A 61 -0.42 -13.16 0.32
C ALA A 61 0.47 -14.17 1.04
N LYS A 62 0.95 -15.21 0.33
CA LYS A 62 1.89 -16.20 0.86
C LYS A 62 3.23 -15.58 1.25
N MET A 63 3.77 -14.68 0.42
CA MET A 63 5.03 -13.99 0.74
C MET A 63 4.90 -13.10 1.98
N ILE A 64 3.74 -12.46 2.17
CA ILE A 64 3.44 -11.65 3.36
C ILE A 64 3.35 -12.54 4.61
N ASP A 65 2.61 -13.64 4.52
CA ASP A 65 2.43 -14.60 5.62
C ASP A 65 3.77 -15.22 6.06
N GLU A 66 4.61 -15.61 5.10
CA GLU A 66 5.92 -16.21 5.35
C GLU A 66 7.00 -15.19 5.73
N HIS A 67 6.74 -13.88 5.59
CA HIS A 67 7.73 -12.86 5.91
C HIS A 67 8.01 -12.86 7.43
N PRO A 68 9.30 -12.93 7.87
CA PRO A 68 9.65 -13.18 9.26
C PRO A 68 9.21 -12.06 10.22
N ASN A 69 9.10 -10.82 9.72
CA ASN A 69 8.77 -9.66 10.54
C ASN A 69 7.43 -8.99 10.19
N LEU A 70 6.71 -9.44 9.16
CA LEU A 70 5.37 -8.89 8.91
C LEU A 70 4.36 -9.62 9.79
N CYS A 71 3.34 -8.89 10.23
CA CYS A 71 2.35 -9.41 11.15
C CYS A 71 0.98 -8.78 10.98
N GLN A 72 -0.06 -9.53 11.29
CA GLN A 72 -1.42 -9.02 11.51
C GLN A 72 -1.75 -8.91 13.00
N SER A 73 -1.03 -9.64 13.87
CA SER A 73 -1.26 -9.70 15.31
C SER A 73 0.03 -9.93 16.11
N ASP A 74 -0.01 -9.62 17.40
CA ASP A 74 1.11 -9.87 18.34
C ASP A 74 1.43 -11.38 18.43
N ASP A 75 0.39 -12.23 18.41
CA ASP A 75 0.53 -13.69 18.40
C ASP A 75 1.36 -14.19 17.21
N GLU A 76 1.24 -13.53 16.06
CA GLU A 76 2.01 -13.89 14.88
C GLU A 76 3.50 -13.58 15.07
N CYS A 77 3.82 -12.43 15.69
CA CYS A 77 5.20 -12.09 16.04
C CYS A 77 5.80 -13.12 17.02
N MET A 78 5.03 -13.49 18.05
CA MET A 78 5.48 -14.50 19.02
C MET A 78 5.69 -15.88 18.38
N LYS A 79 4.80 -16.29 17.47
CA LYS A 79 4.95 -17.55 16.71
C LYS A 79 6.16 -17.54 15.78
N LYS A 80 6.45 -16.40 15.15
CA LYS A 80 7.61 -16.22 14.25
C LYS A 80 8.93 -16.06 15.02
N GLY A 81 8.88 -15.68 16.30
CA GLY A 81 10.06 -15.42 17.12
C GLY A 81 10.77 -14.11 16.75
N SER A 82 10.08 -13.18 16.07
CA SER A 82 10.60 -11.89 15.61
C SER A 82 10.20 -10.71 16.52
N GLY A 83 9.60 -11.01 17.66
CA GLY A 83 9.16 -10.04 18.65
C GLY A 83 7.91 -10.51 19.38
N ASN A 84 7.34 -9.60 20.16
CA ASN A 84 6.09 -9.85 20.89
C ASN A 84 5.03 -8.76 20.66
N PHE A 85 5.32 -7.78 19.80
CA PHE A 85 4.42 -6.68 19.49
C PHE A 85 4.39 -6.39 17.99
N CYS A 86 3.18 -6.32 17.42
CA CYS A 86 2.94 -6.02 16.02
C CYS A 86 2.65 -4.52 15.83
N ALA A 87 3.69 -3.75 15.51
CA ALA A 87 3.57 -2.32 15.31
C ALA A 87 2.99 -2.00 13.92
N ARG A 88 1.81 -1.39 13.89
CA ARG A 88 1.15 -0.98 12.64
C ARG A 88 1.88 0.18 11.98
N TYR A 89 2.08 0.09 10.66
CA TYR A 89 2.50 1.26 9.89
C TYR A 89 1.45 2.38 10.03
N PRO A 90 1.88 3.65 10.09
CA PRO A 90 0.93 4.75 10.23
C PRO A 90 0.10 4.98 8.96
N ASN A 91 0.45 4.32 7.85
CA ASN A 91 -0.28 4.29 6.60
C ASN A 91 -1.47 3.31 6.64
N ASN A 92 -2.69 3.84 6.69
CA ASN A 92 -3.92 3.05 6.77
C ASN A 92 -4.25 2.23 5.50
N TYR A 93 -3.48 2.34 4.42
CA TYR A 93 -3.63 1.50 3.24
C TYR A 93 -2.86 0.17 3.34
N ILE A 94 -2.14 -0.03 4.45
CA ILE A 94 -1.30 -1.20 4.71
C ILE A 94 -1.93 -2.06 5.82
N ASP A 95 -2.27 -3.30 5.46
CA ASP A 95 -3.07 -4.20 6.29
C ASP A 95 -2.25 -5.05 7.28
N TYR A 96 -0.93 -4.87 7.33
CA TYR A 96 -0.01 -5.55 8.24
C TYR A 96 0.91 -4.55 8.96
N GLY A 97 1.49 -4.98 10.08
CA GLY A 97 2.50 -4.27 10.84
C GLY A 97 3.88 -4.89 10.69
N TRP A 98 4.80 -4.44 11.54
CA TRP A 98 6.14 -4.98 11.69
C TRP A 98 6.36 -5.45 13.13
N CYS A 99 6.97 -6.62 13.30
CA CYS A 99 7.26 -7.19 14.60
C CYS A 99 8.42 -6.47 15.29
N PHE A 100 8.24 -6.18 16.58
CA PHE A 100 9.27 -5.68 17.47
C PHE A 100 9.16 -6.38 18.83
N ASP A 101 10.27 -6.38 19.58
CA ASP A 101 10.19 -6.54 21.02
C ASP A 101 9.57 -5.29 21.64
N SER A 102 8.57 -5.47 22.51
CA SER A 102 7.80 -4.37 23.13
C SER A 102 8.64 -3.40 23.95
N ASP A 103 9.81 -3.82 24.44
CA ASP A 103 10.75 -3.00 25.20
C ASP A 103 11.90 -2.44 24.35
N SER A 104 11.91 -2.68 23.03
CA SER A 104 12.98 -2.22 22.15
C SER A 104 12.95 -0.71 21.89
N GLU A 105 14.14 -0.09 21.82
CA GLU A 105 14.29 1.29 21.34
C GLU A 105 13.89 1.43 19.86
N ALA A 106 14.03 0.35 19.08
CA ALA A 106 13.59 0.31 17.70
C ALA A 106 12.07 0.53 17.56
N LEU A 107 11.26 -0.06 18.45
CA LEU A 107 9.82 0.17 18.49
C LEU A 107 9.49 1.64 18.78
N LYS A 108 10.17 2.26 19.75
CA LYS A 108 9.98 3.68 20.07
C LYS A 108 10.27 4.56 18.86
N GLY A 109 11.37 4.30 18.17
CA GLY A 109 11.71 4.98 16.92
C GLY A 109 10.65 4.77 15.85
N PHE A 110 10.16 3.55 15.69
CA PHE A 110 9.13 3.22 14.71
C PHE A 110 7.81 3.95 14.94
N LEU A 111 7.32 3.96 16.19
CA LEU A 111 6.08 4.64 16.55
C LEU A 111 6.18 6.17 16.48
N ALA A 112 7.38 6.73 16.59
CA ALA A 112 7.62 8.16 16.43
C ALA A 112 7.66 8.63 14.96
N MET A 113 7.69 7.70 13.99
CA MET A 113 7.78 8.09 12.59
C MET A 113 6.48 8.67 12.03
N PRO A 114 6.53 9.85 11.41
CA PRO A 114 5.36 10.44 10.76
C PRO A 114 5.03 9.71 9.45
N ARG A 115 3.77 9.82 9.01
CA ARG A 115 3.42 9.51 7.63
C ARG A 115 4.04 10.54 6.70
N ALA A 116 4.65 10.09 5.62
CA ALA A 116 5.02 10.97 4.53
C ALA A 116 3.78 11.24 3.67
N THR A 117 3.37 12.50 3.56
CA THR A 117 2.30 12.92 2.65
C THR A 117 2.92 13.36 1.33
N THR A 118 2.54 12.73 0.23
CA THR A 118 2.89 13.20 -1.12
C THR A 118 2.01 14.42 -1.42
N LYS A 119 2.63 15.57 -1.74
CA LYS A 119 1.93 16.82 -2.12
C LYS A 119 1.37 16.75 -3.53
#